data_AF-A0A4S8MI94-F1
#
_entry.id   AF-A0A4S8MI94-F1
#
_cell.length_a   1.000
_cell.length_b   1.000
_cell.length_c   1.000
_cell.angle_alpha   90.00
_cell.angle_beta   90.00
_cell.angle_gamma   90.00
#
_symmetry.space_group_name_H-M   'P 1'
#
loop_
_entity.id
_entity.type
_entity.pdbx_description
1 polymer ?
#
loop_
_entity_poly.entity_id
_entity_poly.type
_entity_poly.pdbx_seq_one_letter_code
_entity_poly.pdbx_strand_id
1 'polypeptide(L)'
;MCYLTCLQIPSNLTESDTLSFDITLLFPQTSSLALHNLVTYLPMFSQRIGSLASNIGFDQVELEGAGMDIHCDSLKSRQIAVKNSLAAITGTYNASSSLRLDTISGPINASITLVQDETSKAPTFLSLDTGKSPINAEVILLADPSEFGLHPIAFLGQVKNFNGPLSLDVKHHPTTPTVSLDLMVQNNQAESNITLDDKFVGLFDLQTKLASVNLDWESGADPSGKNRQRTLLYDDKSSSRRRGWIGWGSRPEKWDPHEAKISVISSLSPILLQIGSRGIQ
;
A
#
# COMPACT_ATOMS: atom_id res chain seq x y z
N MET A 1 9.16 35.00 -9.78
CA MET A 1 8.92 35.45 -11.16
C MET A 1 8.12 34.36 -11.84
N CYS A 2 6.79 34.47 -11.87
CA CYS A 2 5.93 33.49 -12.54
C CYS A 2 5.81 33.91 -14.01
N TYR A 3 6.48 33.18 -14.90
CA TYR A 3 6.23 33.31 -16.33
C TYR A 3 4.92 32.59 -16.63
N LEU A 4 3.90 33.35 -16.99
CA LEU A 4 2.70 32.82 -17.65
C LEU A 4 3.11 32.42 -19.08
N THR A 5 3.40 31.14 -19.29
CA THR A 5 3.51 30.56 -20.63
C THR A 5 2.10 30.45 -21.22
N CYS A 6 1.80 31.32 -22.18
CA CYS A 6 0.61 31.22 -23.01
C CYS A 6 0.78 30.07 -24.01
N LEU A 7 -0.13 29.08 -23.98
CA LEU A 7 -0.22 28.07 -25.02
C LEU A 7 -0.98 28.66 -26.21
N GLN A 8 -0.30 28.96 -27.31
CA GLN A 8 -0.94 29.39 -28.56
C GLN A 8 -1.32 28.18 -29.40
N ILE A 9 -2.63 28.00 -29.63
CA ILE A 9 -3.17 26.97 -30.50
C ILE A 9 -3.37 27.56 -31.91
N PRO A 10 -2.87 26.94 -32.99
CA PRO A 10 -3.08 27.40 -34.36
C PRO A 10 -4.57 27.47 -34.73
N SER A 11 -4.98 28.47 -35.49
CA SER A 11 -6.39 28.68 -35.89
C SER A 11 -6.86 27.77 -37.03
N ASN A 12 -5.95 27.06 -37.70
CA ASN A 12 -6.23 26.30 -38.91
C ASN A 12 -6.18 24.78 -38.69
N LEU A 13 -6.67 24.31 -37.53
CA LEU A 13 -6.77 22.87 -37.25
C LEU A 13 -7.95 22.27 -38.01
N THR A 14 -7.68 21.15 -38.68
CA THR A 14 -8.65 20.27 -39.34
C THR A 14 -9.01 19.10 -38.43
N GLU A 15 -10.07 18.35 -38.76
CA GLU A 15 -10.50 17.17 -37.98
C GLU A 15 -9.45 16.05 -37.97
N SER A 16 -8.51 16.04 -38.92
CA SER A 16 -7.40 15.08 -38.99
C SER A 16 -6.16 15.50 -38.18
N ASP A 17 -6.12 16.73 -37.68
CA ASP A 17 -4.94 17.23 -36.99
C ASP A 17 -4.88 16.72 -35.54
N THR A 18 -3.68 16.34 -35.12
CA THR A 18 -3.41 15.89 -33.74
C THR A 18 -2.54 16.93 -33.05
N LEU A 19 -2.96 17.35 -31.85
CA LEU A 19 -2.19 18.24 -30.99
C LEU A 19 -1.42 17.42 -29.97
N SER A 20 -0.11 17.61 -29.90
CA SER A 20 0.75 17.02 -28.89
C SER A 20 1.65 18.09 -28.29
N PHE A 21 1.79 18.10 -26.97
CA PHE A 21 2.73 18.96 -26.27
C PHE A 21 3.10 18.36 -24.92
N ASP A 22 4.32 18.68 -24.47
CA ASP A 22 4.85 18.24 -23.19
C ASP A 22 4.76 19.38 -22.16
N ILE A 23 4.34 19.04 -20.95
CA ILE A 23 4.32 19.97 -19.80
C ILE A 23 5.42 19.53 -18.84
N THR A 24 6.42 20.39 -18.64
CA THR A 24 7.50 20.15 -17.68
C THR A 24 7.37 21.13 -16.51
N LEU A 25 7.08 20.60 -15.32
CA LEU A 25 7.14 21.35 -14.06
C LEU A 25 8.49 21.10 -13.40
N LEU A 26 9.25 22.18 -13.18
CA LEU A 26 10.54 22.12 -12.49
C LEU A 26 10.41 22.74 -11.10
N PHE A 27 10.89 22.02 -10.10
CA PHE A 27 11.02 22.53 -8.74
C PHE A 27 12.41 23.14 -8.52
N PRO A 28 12.54 24.16 -7.66
CA PRO A 28 13.83 24.70 -7.26
C PRO A 28 14.78 23.62 -6.72
N GLN A 29 16.06 23.68 -7.11
CA GLN A 29 17.10 22.79 -6.57
C GLN A 29 17.61 23.30 -5.21
N THR A 30 16.79 23.15 -4.18
CA THR A 30 17.17 23.44 -2.78
C THR A 30 17.35 22.12 -2.01
N SER A 31 18.12 22.16 -0.92
CA SER A 31 18.40 20.97 -0.10
C SER A 31 17.15 20.38 0.55
N SER A 32 16.14 21.20 0.84
CA SER A 32 14.82 20.77 1.29
C SER A 32 13.80 21.81 0.87
N LEU A 33 12.72 21.39 0.23
CA LEU A 33 11.59 22.23 -0.15
C LEU A 33 10.30 21.62 0.43
N ALA A 34 9.65 22.35 1.32
CA ALA A 34 8.31 22.01 1.80
C ALA A 34 7.28 22.72 0.94
N LEU A 35 6.44 21.94 0.26
CA LEU A 35 5.31 22.44 -0.52
C LEU A 35 4.02 21.97 0.12
N HIS A 36 2.99 22.80 0.05
CA HIS A 36 1.69 22.40 0.57
C HIS A 36 1.11 21.31 -0.35
N ASN A 37 0.81 21.67 -1.60
CA ASN A 37 0.05 20.79 -2.49
C ASN A 37 0.70 20.65 -3.87
N LEU A 38 0.65 19.45 -4.44
CA LEU A 38 0.81 19.19 -5.87
C LEU A 38 -0.46 18.52 -6.38
N VAL A 39 -1.19 19.20 -7.27
CA VAL A 39 -2.46 18.71 -7.79
C VAL A 39 -2.45 18.75 -9.31
N THR A 40 -2.79 17.63 -9.94
CA THR A 40 -2.92 17.53 -11.40
C THR A 40 -4.23 16.82 -11.77
N TYR A 41 -4.85 17.30 -12.85
CA TYR A 41 -5.97 16.64 -13.51
C TYR A 41 -5.70 16.60 -15.00
N LEU A 42 -5.15 15.48 -15.47
CA LEU A 42 -4.62 15.34 -16.82
C LEU A 42 -5.05 14.01 -17.44
N PRO A 43 -6.34 13.87 -17.81
CA PRO A 43 -6.93 12.58 -18.22
C PRO A 43 -6.29 11.95 -19.46
N MET A 44 -5.73 12.79 -20.35
CA MET A 44 -5.15 12.38 -21.63
C MET A 44 -3.62 12.51 -21.70
N PHE A 45 -2.95 12.73 -20.56
CA PHE A 45 -1.50 12.85 -20.51
C PHE A 45 -0.90 11.71 -19.70
N SER A 46 0.21 11.17 -20.19
CA SER A 46 1.09 10.41 -19.31
C SER A 46 1.73 11.36 -18.32
N GLN A 47 1.70 11.00 -17.04
CA GLN A 47 2.28 11.79 -15.96
C GLN A 47 3.52 11.08 -15.46
N ARG A 48 4.66 11.76 -15.49
CA ARG A 48 5.94 11.26 -15.00
C ARG A 48 6.46 12.18 -13.90
N ILE A 49 6.52 11.64 -12.69
CA ILE A 49 7.01 12.35 -11.51
C ILE A 49 8.39 11.78 -11.23
N GLY A 50 9.41 12.64 -11.30
CA GLY A 50 10.79 12.24 -11.03
C GLY A 50 11.02 11.86 -9.57
N SER A 51 12.28 11.57 -9.22
CA SER A 51 12.66 11.29 -7.83
C SER A 51 12.63 12.57 -6.99
N LEU A 52 11.52 12.81 -6.29
CA LEU A 52 11.28 14.00 -5.47
C LEU A 52 11.46 13.74 -3.97
N ALA A 53 11.33 12.48 -3.53
CA ALA A 53 11.23 12.11 -2.12
C ALA A 53 12.42 12.54 -1.24
N SER A 54 13.62 12.73 -1.80
CA SER A 54 14.81 13.12 -1.04
C SER A 54 14.88 14.62 -0.73
N ASN A 55 14.31 15.46 -1.60
CA ASN A 55 14.54 16.90 -1.58
C ASN A 55 13.24 17.70 -1.40
N ILE A 56 12.08 17.10 -1.67
CA ILE A 56 10.79 17.76 -1.64
C ILE A 56 9.82 16.97 -0.77
N GLY A 57 9.25 17.66 0.21
CA GLY A 57 8.14 17.15 1.01
C GLY A 57 6.85 17.88 0.62
N PHE A 58 5.77 17.10 0.47
CA PHE A 58 4.43 17.63 0.26
C PHE A 58 3.55 17.38 1.49
N ASP A 59 2.61 18.29 1.76
CA ASP A 59 1.50 17.97 2.67
C ASP A 59 0.47 17.10 1.94
N GLN A 60 0.15 17.43 0.69
CA GLN A 60 -0.81 16.70 -0.13
C GLN A 60 -0.34 16.58 -1.58
N VAL A 61 -0.50 15.39 -2.15
CA VAL A 61 -0.32 15.14 -3.58
C VAL A 61 -1.58 14.46 -4.12
N GLU A 62 -2.18 15.05 -5.14
CA GLU A 62 -3.33 14.49 -5.85
C GLU A 62 -3.05 14.45 -7.35
N LEU A 63 -2.90 13.25 -7.89
CA LEU A 63 -2.62 13.03 -9.30
C LEU A 63 -3.80 12.31 -9.94
N GLU A 64 -4.47 12.96 -10.88
CA GLU A 64 -5.61 12.37 -11.57
C GLU A 64 -5.34 12.23 -13.07
N GLY A 65 -5.62 11.02 -13.59
CA GLY A 65 -5.55 10.64 -14.99
C GLY A 65 -6.76 9.80 -15.41
N ALA A 66 -6.79 9.38 -16.67
CA ALA A 66 -7.84 8.49 -17.16
C ALA A 66 -7.31 7.42 -18.13
N GLY A 67 -6.78 7.85 -19.27
CA GLY A 67 -6.40 6.96 -20.38
C GLY A 67 -4.92 6.63 -20.47
N MET A 68 -4.08 7.34 -19.72
CA MET A 68 -2.62 7.28 -19.83
C MET A 68 -1.97 7.01 -18.47
N ASP A 69 -0.78 6.41 -18.49
CA ASP A 69 -0.09 5.96 -17.28
C ASP A 69 0.34 7.11 -16.37
N ILE A 70 0.26 6.87 -15.06
CA ILE A 70 0.88 7.69 -14.02
C ILE A 70 2.05 6.91 -13.43
N HIS A 71 3.25 7.49 -13.56
CA HIS A 71 4.49 6.91 -13.07
C HIS A 71 5.19 7.87 -12.10
N CYS A 72 5.52 7.37 -10.90
CA CYS A 72 6.28 8.11 -9.91
C CYS A 72 7.59 7.38 -9.57
N ASP A 73 8.74 7.95 -9.93
CA ASP A 73 10.03 7.36 -9.56
C ASP A 73 10.15 7.27 -8.03
N SER A 74 9.93 8.39 -7.32
CA SER A 74 9.87 8.44 -5.86
C SER A 74 9.17 9.70 -5.35
N LEU A 75 8.13 9.53 -4.53
CA LEU A 75 7.33 10.62 -3.98
C LEU A 75 7.18 10.49 -2.46
N LYS A 76 7.39 11.59 -1.73
CA LYS A 76 7.13 11.67 -0.28
C LYS A 76 6.10 12.76 0.01
N SER A 77 5.05 12.40 0.73
CA SER A 77 4.02 13.34 1.16
C SER A 77 3.35 12.88 2.44
N ARG A 78 2.68 13.77 3.17
CA ARG A 78 1.79 13.35 4.26
C ARG A 78 0.57 12.62 3.70
N GLN A 79 -0.04 13.16 2.64
CA GLN A 79 -1.20 12.57 1.96
C GLN A 79 -0.92 12.39 0.46
N ILE A 80 -1.18 11.20 -0.07
CA ILE A 80 -1.04 10.87 -1.49
C ILE A 80 -2.35 10.25 -1.98
N ALA A 81 -2.92 10.82 -3.04
CA ALA A 81 -4.02 10.24 -3.79
C ALA A 81 -3.63 10.18 -5.27
N VAL A 82 -3.58 8.99 -5.85
CA VAL A 82 -3.38 8.80 -7.29
C VAL A 82 -4.61 8.09 -7.83
N LYS A 83 -5.31 8.74 -8.75
CA LYS A 83 -6.50 8.19 -9.40
C LYS A 83 -6.25 8.06 -10.89
N ASN A 84 -6.54 6.88 -11.42
CA ASN A 84 -6.56 6.63 -12.85
C ASN A 84 -7.84 5.86 -13.20
N SER A 85 -8.13 5.63 -14.47
CA SER A 85 -9.30 4.85 -14.88
C SER A 85 -8.88 3.59 -15.61
N LEU A 86 -8.15 3.74 -16.71
CA LEU A 86 -7.89 2.67 -17.66
C LEU A 86 -6.42 2.24 -17.66
N ALA A 87 -5.53 3.17 -17.30
CA ALA A 87 -4.10 3.01 -17.41
C ALA A 87 -3.43 2.77 -16.05
N ALA A 88 -2.15 2.40 -16.09
CA ALA A 88 -1.44 1.93 -14.93
C ALA A 88 -1.15 3.05 -13.92
N ILE A 89 -1.06 2.66 -12.65
CA ILE A 89 -0.44 3.44 -11.59
C ILE A 89 0.82 2.69 -11.17
N THR A 90 1.98 3.32 -11.33
CA THR A 90 3.25 2.70 -10.98
C THR A 90 4.14 3.65 -10.19
N GLY A 91 4.95 3.13 -9.27
CA GLY A 91 5.98 3.95 -8.63
C GLY A 91 6.31 3.64 -7.18
N THR A 92 7.12 4.52 -6.60
CA THR A 92 7.53 4.47 -5.19
C THR A 92 6.88 5.59 -4.39
N TYR A 93 6.16 5.23 -3.33
CA TYR A 93 5.36 6.16 -2.53
C TYR A 93 5.73 6.07 -1.05
N ASN A 94 5.99 7.22 -0.43
CA ASN A 94 6.20 7.36 1.01
C ASN A 94 5.12 8.27 1.60
N ALA A 95 4.28 7.71 2.47
CA ALA A 95 3.16 8.43 3.08
C ALA A 95 3.17 8.34 4.61
N SER A 96 2.99 9.47 5.29
CA SER A 96 2.92 9.53 6.77
C SER A 96 1.50 9.69 7.35
N SER A 97 0.49 9.91 6.52
CA SER A 97 -0.91 9.96 6.97
C SER A 97 -1.83 9.09 6.11
N SER A 98 -1.78 9.20 4.79
CA SER A 98 -2.62 8.38 3.91
C SER A 98 -2.04 8.20 2.52
N LEU A 99 -2.12 6.99 1.99
CA LEU A 99 -1.85 6.65 0.59
C LEU A 99 -3.09 5.98 -0.03
N ARG A 100 -3.61 6.56 -1.11
CA ARG A 100 -4.68 5.98 -1.92
C ARG A 100 -4.23 5.85 -3.38
N LEU A 101 -4.20 4.63 -3.90
CA LEU A 101 -4.01 4.34 -5.32
C LEU A 101 -5.29 3.69 -5.84
N ASP A 102 -5.97 4.36 -6.76
CA ASP A 102 -7.33 4.00 -7.20
C ASP A 102 -7.37 3.96 -8.74
N THR A 103 -7.79 2.83 -9.29
CA THR A 103 -8.01 2.68 -10.72
C THR A 103 -9.19 1.77 -11.00
N ILE A 104 -9.76 1.82 -12.21
CA ILE A 104 -10.90 0.97 -12.56
C ILE A 104 -10.42 -0.31 -13.25
N SER A 105 -9.48 -0.17 -14.19
CA SER A 105 -9.01 -1.27 -15.03
C SER A 105 -7.50 -1.27 -15.25
N GLY A 106 -6.77 -0.26 -14.77
CA GLY A 106 -5.31 -0.27 -14.84
C GLY A 106 -4.67 -1.15 -13.76
N PRO A 107 -3.46 -1.69 -14.00
CA PRO A 107 -2.71 -2.35 -12.94
C PRO A 107 -2.14 -1.34 -11.94
N ILE A 108 -1.97 -1.78 -10.69
CA ILE A 108 -1.23 -1.06 -9.66
C ILE A 108 0.06 -1.82 -9.40
N ASN A 109 1.22 -1.21 -9.67
CA ASN A 109 2.53 -1.75 -9.31
C ASN A 109 3.28 -0.74 -8.43
N ALA A 110 3.35 -0.99 -7.13
CA ALA A 110 3.81 0.02 -6.18
C ALA A 110 4.79 -0.51 -5.13
N SER A 111 5.83 0.28 -4.86
CA SER A 111 6.69 0.13 -3.69
C SER A 111 6.30 1.22 -2.68
N ILE A 112 5.80 0.80 -1.53
CA ILE A 112 5.11 1.68 -0.58
C ILE A 112 5.88 1.66 0.74
N THR A 113 6.12 2.83 1.30
CA THR A 113 6.54 2.99 2.70
C THR A 113 5.48 3.78 3.45
N LEU A 114 4.86 3.15 4.44
CA LEU A 114 3.95 3.81 5.36
C LEU A 114 4.75 4.23 6.60
N VAL A 115 4.67 5.50 6.95
CA VAL A 115 5.44 6.09 8.05
C VAL A 115 4.50 6.44 9.19
N GLN A 116 4.91 6.08 10.41
CA GLN A 116 4.38 6.58 11.67
C GLN A 116 5.53 7.28 12.40
N ASP A 117 5.45 8.60 12.49
CA ASP A 117 6.44 9.47 13.13
C ASP A 117 5.85 10.15 14.38
N GLU A 118 6.69 10.91 15.10
CA GLU A 118 6.29 11.66 16.32
C GLU A 118 5.11 12.62 16.10
N THR A 119 4.84 13.03 14.86
CA THR A 119 3.75 13.95 14.53
C THR A 119 2.42 13.24 14.26
N SER A 120 2.45 11.91 14.18
CA SER A 120 1.32 11.07 13.79
C SER A 120 0.31 10.92 14.94
N LYS A 121 -0.87 11.54 14.78
CA LYS A 121 -1.99 11.51 15.76
C LYS A 121 -3.07 10.48 15.45
N ALA A 122 -2.86 9.69 14.42
CA ALA A 122 -3.80 8.70 13.90
C ALA A 122 -3.02 7.63 13.15
N PRO A 123 -3.60 6.44 12.93
CA PRO A 123 -2.98 5.42 12.09
C PRO A 123 -2.69 5.93 10.69
N THR A 124 -1.63 5.41 10.06
CA THR A 124 -1.35 5.70 8.64
C THR A 124 -2.19 4.79 7.76
N PHE A 125 -2.97 5.40 6.86
CA PHE A 125 -3.95 4.70 6.04
C PHE A 125 -3.39 4.30 4.67
N LEU A 126 -3.67 3.07 4.25
CA LEU A 126 -3.39 2.54 2.92
C LEU A 126 -4.70 2.11 2.24
N SER A 127 -4.92 2.55 1.01
CA SER A 127 -6.03 2.13 0.17
C SER A 127 -5.53 1.83 -1.24
N LEU A 128 -5.70 0.58 -1.67
CA LEU A 128 -5.43 0.14 -3.05
C LEU A 128 -6.72 -0.43 -3.62
N ASP A 129 -7.23 0.13 -4.72
CA ASP A 129 -8.46 -0.35 -5.37
C ASP A 129 -8.25 -0.46 -6.89
N THR A 130 -8.50 -1.65 -7.44
CA THR A 130 -8.66 -1.85 -8.89
C THR A 130 -9.76 -2.85 -9.20
N GLY A 131 -10.43 -2.72 -10.34
CA GLY A 131 -11.49 -3.64 -10.72
C GLY A 131 -10.97 -4.88 -11.44
N LYS A 132 -10.11 -4.70 -12.45
CA LYS A 132 -9.85 -5.76 -13.44
C LYS A 132 -8.42 -6.24 -13.52
N SER A 133 -7.48 -5.40 -13.13
CA SER A 133 -6.07 -5.62 -13.38
C SER A 133 -5.31 -6.01 -12.12
N PRO A 134 -4.08 -6.52 -12.26
CA PRO A 134 -3.29 -6.92 -11.10
C PRO A 134 -3.03 -5.79 -10.11
N ILE A 135 -2.96 -6.15 -8.82
CA ILE A 135 -2.27 -5.36 -7.79
C ILE A 135 -1.00 -6.12 -7.42
N ASN A 136 0.16 -5.49 -7.63
CA ASN A 136 1.45 -5.96 -7.15
C ASN A 136 2.04 -4.87 -6.25
N ALA A 137 2.02 -5.09 -4.94
CA ALA A 137 2.46 -4.09 -3.98
C ALA A 137 3.44 -4.68 -2.95
N GLU A 138 4.56 -3.99 -2.74
CA GLU A 138 5.41 -4.17 -1.57
C GLU A 138 5.16 -3.01 -0.61
N VAL A 139 4.89 -3.33 0.65
CA VAL A 139 4.56 -2.37 1.71
C VAL A 139 5.56 -2.52 2.85
N ILE A 140 6.31 -1.46 3.10
CA ILE A 140 7.22 -1.34 4.23
C ILE A 140 6.55 -0.49 5.31
N LEU A 141 6.40 -1.05 6.50
CA LEU A 141 5.90 -0.37 7.68
C LEU A 141 7.08 0.21 8.45
N LEU A 142 7.13 1.54 8.56
CA LEU A 142 8.15 2.27 9.30
C LEU A 142 7.49 3.01 10.45
N ALA A 143 7.73 2.56 11.68
CA ALA A 143 7.35 3.25 12.90
C ALA A 143 8.56 3.44 13.82
N ASP A 144 8.57 4.56 14.55
CA ASP A 144 9.59 4.89 15.54
C ASP A 144 9.42 4.07 16.85
N PRO A 145 10.46 3.37 17.32
CA PRO A 145 10.45 2.68 18.61
C PRO A 145 10.09 3.54 19.84
N SER A 146 10.36 4.84 19.85
CA SER A 146 10.16 5.69 21.05
C SER A 146 8.69 5.96 21.37
N GLU A 147 7.79 5.82 20.40
CA GLU A 147 6.40 6.30 20.49
C GLU A 147 5.35 5.18 20.54
N PHE A 148 5.78 3.94 20.82
CA PHE A 148 4.88 2.81 21.05
C PHE A 148 4.05 3.03 22.32
N GLY A 149 2.88 3.66 22.15
CA GLY A 149 1.91 3.84 23.23
C GLY A 149 0.78 4.83 22.99
N LEU A 150 0.86 5.71 21.97
CA LEU A 150 -0.19 6.73 21.78
C LEU A 150 -1.44 6.20 21.09
N HIS A 151 -1.29 5.23 20.18
CA HIS A 151 -2.41 4.65 19.43
C HIS A 151 -2.39 3.11 19.45
N PRO A 152 -3.56 2.47 19.58
CA PRO A 152 -3.66 1.01 19.55
C PRO A 152 -3.28 0.44 18.19
N ILE A 153 -3.65 1.12 17.11
CA ILE A 153 -3.40 0.70 15.72
C ILE A 153 -2.44 1.70 15.07
N ALA A 154 -1.29 1.25 14.57
CA ALA A 154 -0.31 2.10 13.89
C ALA A 154 -0.63 2.24 12.39
N PHE A 155 -1.10 1.16 11.77
CA PHE A 155 -1.37 1.12 10.33
C PHE A 155 -2.75 0.52 10.05
N LEU A 156 -3.49 1.14 9.13
CA LEU A 156 -4.75 0.61 8.62
C LEU A 156 -4.68 0.47 7.10
N GLY A 157 -4.93 -0.74 6.59
CA GLY A 157 -4.88 -1.05 5.17
C GLY A 157 -6.19 -1.61 4.64
N GLN A 158 -6.59 -1.15 3.47
CA GLN A 158 -7.65 -1.74 2.66
C GLN A 158 -7.15 -1.97 1.24
N VAL A 159 -7.18 -3.22 0.81
CA VAL A 159 -6.81 -3.61 -0.56
C VAL A 159 -7.99 -4.32 -1.19
N LYS A 160 -8.45 -3.82 -2.33
CA LYS A 160 -9.61 -4.33 -3.03
C LYS A 160 -9.27 -4.59 -4.48
N ASN A 161 -9.58 -5.81 -4.92
CA ASN A 161 -9.62 -6.19 -6.31
C ASN A 161 -10.94 -6.92 -6.60
N PHE A 162 -11.31 -7.05 -7.86
CA PHE A 162 -12.44 -7.86 -8.27
C PHE A 162 -12.01 -9.01 -9.18
N ASN A 163 -11.27 -8.72 -10.26
CA ASN A 163 -10.92 -9.73 -11.27
C ASN A 163 -9.43 -9.93 -11.50
N GLY A 164 -8.56 -9.06 -10.96
CA GLY A 164 -7.12 -9.19 -11.14
C GLY A 164 -6.46 -10.03 -10.03
N PRO A 165 -5.33 -10.70 -10.32
CA PRO A 165 -4.53 -11.31 -9.29
C PRO A 165 -4.02 -10.24 -8.32
N LEU A 166 -3.93 -10.60 -7.05
CA LEU A 166 -3.50 -9.71 -5.98
C LEU A 166 -2.27 -10.31 -5.31
N SER A 167 -1.13 -9.63 -5.43
CA SER A 167 0.12 -9.95 -4.74
C SER A 167 0.47 -8.79 -3.81
N LEU A 168 0.46 -9.05 -2.51
CA LEU A 168 0.74 -8.05 -1.49
C LEU A 168 1.81 -8.58 -0.52
N ASP A 169 2.94 -7.91 -0.46
CA ASP A 169 4.03 -8.22 0.45
C ASP A 169 4.16 -7.13 1.51
N VAL A 170 3.90 -7.45 2.77
CA VAL A 170 3.95 -6.48 3.88
C VAL A 170 5.05 -6.87 4.85
N LYS A 171 6.00 -5.95 5.04
CA LYS A 171 7.16 -6.13 5.92
C LYS A 171 7.31 -4.93 6.83
N HIS A 172 7.83 -5.17 8.01
CA HIS A 172 8.29 -4.11 8.89
C HIS A 172 9.73 -3.73 8.49
N HIS A 173 10.03 -2.44 8.56
CA HIS A 173 11.40 -1.99 8.43
C HIS A 173 12.27 -2.64 9.55
N PRO A 174 13.56 -2.95 9.32
CA PRO A 174 14.41 -3.59 10.33
C PRO A 174 14.44 -2.87 11.67
N THR A 175 14.43 -1.53 11.64
CA THR A 175 14.43 -0.67 12.84
C THR A 175 13.08 -0.55 13.54
N THR A 176 12.00 -0.97 12.89
CA THR A 176 10.64 -0.85 13.44
C THR A 176 10.35 -2.04 14.34
N PRO A 177 9.92 -1.84 15.59
CA PRO A 177 9.44 -2.92 16.46
C PRO A 177 8.18 -3.57 15.90
N THR A 178 7.71 -4.64 16.53
CA THR A 178 6.38 -5.20 16.23
C THR A 178 5.29 -4.15 16.50
N VAL A 179 4.64 -3.66 15.44
CA VAL A 179 3.48 -2.75 15.47
C VAL A 179 2.19 -3.48 15.13
N SER A 180 1.07 -2.88 15.52
CA SER A 180 -0.26 -3.24 15.06
C SER A 180 -0.51 -2.77 13.63
N LEU A 181 -0.99 -3.72 12.82
CA LEU A 181 -1.50 -3.51 11.47
C LEU A 181 -2.91 -4.08 11.43
N ASP A 182 -3.92 -3.29 11.07
CA ASP A 182 -5.23 -3.82 10.66
C ASP A 182 -5.34 -3.77 9.14
N LEU A 183 -5.38 -4.94 8.50
CA LEU A 183 -5.35 -5.08 7.05
C LEU A 183 -6.56 -5.87 6.57
N MET A 184 -7.37 -5.25 5.72
CA MET A 184 -8.48 -5.89 5.03
C MET A 184 -8.18 -6.05 3.55
N VAL A 185 -8.18 -7.28 3.06
CA VAL A 185 -7.98 -7.63 1.66
C VAL A 185 -9.25 -8.26 1.11
N GLN A 186 -9.75 -7.74 0.00
CA GLN A 186 -10.91 -8.27 -0.70
C GLN A 186 -10.54 -8.56 -2.15
N ASN A 187 -10.75 -9.79 -2.59
CA ASN A 187 -10.71 -10.15 -4.01
C ASN A 187 -11.96 -10.97 -4.35
N ASN A 188 -12.25 -11.21 -5.63
CA ASN A 188 -13.45 -11.94 -6.00
C ASN A 188 -13.20 -13.13 -6.93
N GLN A 189 -12.55 -12.89 -8.09
CA GLN A 189 -12.43 -13.87 -9.17
C GLN A 189 -11.00 -14.35 -9.46
N ALA A 190 -9.97 -13.65 -8.98
CA ALA A 190 -8.59 -14.07 -9.13
C ALA A 190 -7.90 -14.34 -7.79
N GLU A 191 -6.75 -15.00 -7.84
CA GLU A 191 -6.00 -15.42 -6.66
C GLU A 191 -5.51 -14.23 -5.83
N SER A 192 -5.41 -14.46 -4.51
CA SER A 192 -4.82 -13.52 -3.57
C SER A 192 -3.65 -14.18 -2.86
N ASN A 193 -2.46 -13.64 -3.06
CA ASN A 193 -1.23 -14.02 -2.39
C ASN A 193 -0.78 -12.87 -1.49
N ILE A 194 -0.77 -13.12 -0.19
CA ILE A 194 -0.36 -12.15 0.82
C ILE A 194 0.81 -12.74 1.59
N THR A 195 1.89 -11.98 1.72
CA THR A 195 3.04 -12.34 2.54
C THR A 195 3.21 -11.33 3.68
N LEU A 196 3.43 -11.84 4.88
CA LEU A 196 3.69 -11.08 6.09
C LEU A 196 5.01 -11.55 6.71
N ASP A 197 5.77 -10.63 7.29
CA ASP A 197 7.04 -10.96 7.95
C ASP A 197 6.88 -11.59 9.35
N ASP A 198 8.02 -11.90 9.98
CA ASP A 198 8.08 -12.49 11.32
C ASP A 198 7.63 -11.57 12.45
N LYS A 199 7.57 -10.26 12.19
CA LYS A 199 7.16 -9.25 13.17
C LYS A 199 5.63 -9.17 13.28
N PHE A 200 4.88 -9.74 12.34
CA PHE A 200 3.43 -9.86 12.46
C PHE A 200 3.02 -10.74 13.67
N VAL A 201 2.21 -10.15 14.54
CA VAL A 201 1.60 -10.81 15.70
C VAL A 201 0.14 -10.38 15.80
N GLY A 202 -0.77 -11.34 15.78
CA GLY A 202 -2.18 -11.08 16.00
C GLY A 202 -3.12 -12.03 15.26
N LEU A 203 -4.31 -11.51 14.96
CA LEU A 203 -5.43 -12.29 14.44
C LEU A 203 -5.40 -12.42 12.92
N PHE A 204 -5.77 -13.59 12.41
CA PHE A 204 -6.05 -13.80 11.00
C PHE A 204 -7.48 -14.36 10.80
N ASP A 205 -8.17 -13.88 9.78
CA ASP A 205 -9.45 -14.45 9.31
C ASP A 205 -9.44 -14.49 7.77
N LEU A 206 -9.24 -15.68 7.23
CA LEU A 206 -9.17 -15.95 5.82
C LEU A 206 -10.43 -16.71 5.42
N GLN A 207 -11.18 -16.20 4.45
CA GLN A 207 -12.45 -16.79 4.04
C GLN A 207 -12.66 -16.70 2.53
N THR A 208 -13.10 -17.81 1.94
CA THR A 208 -13.61 -17.86 0.57
C THR A 208 -14.96 -18.57 0.52
N LYS A 209 -15.75 -18.36 -0.54
CA LYS A 209 -17.06 -19.04 -0.69
C LYS A 209 -16.95 -20.37 -1.43
N LEU A 210 -16.20 -20.43 -2.54
CA LEU A 210 -16.15 -21.60 -3.44
C LEU A 210 -14.73 -22.15 -3.69
N ALA A 211 -13.69 -21.60 -3.07
CA ALA A 211 -12.31 -22.03 -3.26
C ALA A 211 -11.67 -22.56 -1.96
N SER A 212 -10.34 -22.72 -1.98
CA SER A 212 -9.55 -23.11 -0.81
C SER A 212 -8.80 -21.94 -0.18
N VAL A 213 -8.55 -22.07 1.11
CA VAL A 213 -7.69 -21.17 1.89
C VAL A 213 -6.46 -21.94 2.35
N ASN A 214 -5.30 -21.38 2.05
CA ASN A 214 -4.00 -21.86 2.52
C ASN A 214 -3.34 -20.81 3.40
N LEU A 215 -2.87 -21.27 4.55
CA LEU A 215 -2.03 -20.51 5.47
C LEU A 215 -0.74 -21.31 5.61
N ASP A 216 0.34 -20.75 5.09
CA ASP A 216 1.69 -21.24 5.27
C ASP A 216 2.36 -20.36 6.31
N TRP A 217 3.10 -20.98 7.23
CA TRP A 217 3.83 -20.22 8.23
C TRP A 217 5.12 -20.94 8.57
N GLU A 218 6.13 -20.16 8.90
CA GLU A 218 7.43 -20.68 9.32
C GLU A 218 7.78 -20.10 10.68
N SER A 219 8.49 -20.88 11.49
CA SER A 219 9.05 -20.39 12.74
C SER A 219 10.44 -19.81 12.46
N GLY A 220 10.55 -18.49 12.47
CA GLY A 220 11.84 -17.79 12.40
C GLY A 220 12.51 -17.61 13.76
N ALA A 221 13.47 -16.70 13.83
CA ALA A 221 14.00 -16.18 15.09
C ALA A 221 13.03 -15.13 15.67
N ASP A 222 12.83 -15.13 17.00
CA ASP A 222 12.00 -14.12 17.67
C ASP A 222 12.55 -12.72 17.38
N PRO A 223 11.80 -11.84 16.67
CA PRO A 223 12.25 -10.51 16.29
C PRO A 223 12.60 -9.61 17.47
N SER A 224 12.09 -9.94 18.66
CA SER A 224 12.38 -9.20 19.90
C SER A 224 13.64 -9.69 20.62
N GLY A 225 14.27 -10.78 20.16
CA GLY A 225 15.43 -11.39 20.81
C GLY A 225 15.13 -12.08 22.15
N LYS A 226 13.85 -12.23 22.52
CA LYS A 226 13.42 -12.81 23.80
C LYS A 226 13.35 -14.35 23.79
N ASN A 227 13.80 -14.99 22.71
CA ASN A 227 13.78 -16.45 22.53
C ASN A 227 12.40 -17.08 22.77
N ARG A 228 11.32 -16.36 22.44
CA ARG A 228 9.95 -16.91 22.51
C ARG A 228 9.75 -17.90 21.37
N GLN A 229 8.92 -18.91 21.62
CA GLN A 229 8.46 -19.83 20.58
C GLN A 229 7.32 -19.18 19.80
N ARG A 230 7.29 -19.41 18.48
CA ARG A 230 6.19 -18.96 17.62
C ARG A 230 5.02 -19.94 17.76
N THR A 231 3.84 -19.42 18.04
CA THR A 231 2.64 -20.21 18.31
C THR A 231 1.55 -19.85 17.30
N LEU A 232 0.94 -20.87 16.71
CA LEU A 232 -0.22 -20.75 15.83
C LEU A 232 -1.41 -21.47 16.47
N LEU A 233 -2.48 -20.73 16.72
CA LEU A 233 -3.73 -21.25 17.28
C LEU A 233 -4.86 -21.05 16.28
N TYR A 234 -5.63 -22.10 16.02
CA TYR A 234 -6.82 -22.03 15.17
C TYR A 234 -8.08 -21.93 16.02
N ASP A 235 -8.92 -20.94 15.71
CA ASP A 235 -10.29 -20.82 16.21
C ASP A 235 -11.27 -21.53 15.26
N ASP A 236 -11.01 -21.50 13.95
CA ASP A 236 -11.77 -22.19 12.91
C ASP A 236 -10.80 -22.68 11.81
N LYS A 237 -10.97 -23.92 11.35
CA LYS A 237 -10.14 -24.54 10.32
C LYS A 237 -10.98 -25.45 9.43
N SER A 238 -11.31 -24.95 8.26
CA SER A 238 -11.93 -25.69 7.16
C SER A 238 -11.17 -25.45 5.85
N SER A 239 -11.60 -26.08 4.77
CA SER A 239 -11.01 -25.84 3.45
C SER A 239 -11.24 -24.42 2.95
N SER A 240 -12.38 -23.81 3.28
CA SER A 240 -12.80 -22.49 2.78
C SER A 240 -12.68 -21.37 3.81
N ARG A 241 -12.35 -21.68 5.07
CA ARG A 241 -12.10 -20.69 6.12
C ARG A 241 -10.98 -21.13 7.05
N ARG A 242 -10.06 -20.21 7.34
CA ARG A 242 -9.07 -20.35 8.41
C ARG A 242 -9.09 -19.10 9.27
N ARG A 243 -9.34 -19.26 10.56
CA ARG A 243 -9.36 -18.16 11.52
C ARG A 243 -8.58 -18.54 12.76
N GLY A 244 -7.87 -17.59 13.35
CA GLY A 244 -7.13 -17.83 14.57
C GLY A 244 -6.18 -16.70 14.92
N TRP A 245 -5.12 -17.07 15.63
CA TRP A 245 -4.10 -16.18 16.14
C TRP A 245 -2.71 -16.75 15.90
N ILE A 246 -1.77 -15.89 15.52
CA ILE A 246 -0.34 -16.24 15.40
C ILE A 246 0.50 -15.20 16.13
N GLY A 247 1.51 -15.65 16.86
CA GLY A 247 2.37 -14.74 17.59
C GLY A 247 3.53 -15.41 18.30
N TRP A 248 4.26 -14.61 19.07
CA TRP A 248 5.41 -15.05 19.85
C TRP A 248 5.03 -15.23 21.32
N GLY A 249 4.99 -16.48 21.78
CA GLY A 249 4.51 -16.86 23.11
C GLY A 249 3.05 -17.35 23.11
N SER A 250 2.35 -17.13 24.22
CA SER A 250 0.93 -17.47 24.37
C SER A 250 0.03 -16.35 23.87
N ARG A 251 -1.12 -16.70 23.28
CA ARG A 251 -2.18 -15.74 22.95
C ARG A 251 -2.65 -15.01 24.21
N PRO A 252 -2.84 -13.67 24.17
CA PRO A 252 -3.40 -12.94 25.28
C PRO A 252 -4.78 -13.46 25.71
N GLU A 253 -5.00 -13.57 27.02
CA GLU A 253 -6.30 -14.02 27.58
C GLU A 253 -7.41 -12.97 27.39
N LYS A 254 -7.03 -11.70 27.31
CA LYS A 254 -7.92 -10.57 27.10
C LYS A 254 -7.60 -9.93 25.75
N TRP A 255 -8.60 -9.27 25.17
CA TRP A 255 -8.40 -8.49 23.96
C TRP A 255 -7.30 -7.45 24.17
N ASP A 256 -6.30 -7.49 23.29
CA ASP A 256 -5.20 -6.53 23.24
C ASP A 256 -5.37 -5.67 21.98
N PRO A 257 -5.61 -4.35 22.14
CA PRO A 257 -5.80 -3.45 21.01
C PRO A 257 -4.53 -3.22 20.18
N HIS A 258 -3.36 -3.66 20.66
CA HIS A 258 -2.08 -3.55 19.97
C HIS A 258 -1.74 -4.79 19.13
N GLU A 259 -2.62 -5.79 19.09
CA GLU A 259 -2.48 -6.91 18.16
C GLU A 259 -2.84 -6.50 16.73
N ALA A 260 -2.07 -7.00 15.78
CA ALA A 260 -2.40 -6.87 14.38
C ALA A 260 -3.63 -7.73 14.03
N LYS A 261 -4.30 -7.38 12.95
CA LYS A 261 -5.41 -8.12 12.39
C LYS A 261 -5.27 -8.16 10.88
N ILE A 262 -5.39 -9.34 10.30
CA ILE A 262 -5.54 -9.50 8.85
C ILE A 262 -6.83 -10.22 8.53
N SER A 263 -7.63 -9.65 7.64
CA SER A 263 -8.80 -10.29 7.07
C SER A 263 -8.68 -10.36 5.56
N VAL A 264 -8.74 -11.57 5.00
CA VAL A 264 -8.73 -11.78 3.56
C VAL A 264 -10.01 -12.48 3.15
N ILE A 265 -10.80 -11.82 2.32
CA ILE A 265 -12.10 -12.31 1.87
C ILE A 265 -12.07 -12.47 0.36
N SER A 266 -12.42 -13.67 -0.11
CA SER A 266 -12.65 -13.97 -1.51
C SER A 266 -14.03 -14.58 -1.73
N SER A 267 -14.55 -14.57 -2.96
CA SER A 267 -15.73 -15.39 -3.27
C SER A 267 -15.35 -16.67 -3.99
N LEU A 268 -14.60 -16.57 -5.09
CA LEU A 268 -14.43 -17.68 -6.03
C LEU A 268 -12.99 -18.18 -6.13
N SER A 269 -12.06 -17.53 -5.44
CA SER A 269 -10.63 -17.70 -5.72
C SER A 269 -9.85 -18.12 -4.50
N PRO A 270 -8.74 -18.86 -4.71
CA PRO A 270 -7.92 -19.30 -3.61
C PRO A 270 -7.25 -18.12 -2.90
N ILE A 271 -7.08 -18.29 -1.60
CA ILE A 271 -6.31 -17.37 -0.75
C ILE A 271 -5.07 -18.11 -0.29
N LEU A 272 -3.91 -17.50 -0.51
CA LEU A 272 -2.64 -17.89 0.09
C LEU A 272 -2.17 -16.77 1.01
N LEU A 273 -2.13 -17.06 2.31
CA LEU A 273 -1.43 -16.21 3.29
C LEU A 273 -0.15 -16.93 3.71
N GLN A 274 0.98 -16.24 3.62
CA GLN A 274 2.25 -16.72 4.13
C GLN A 274 2.74 -15.79 5.24
N ILE A 275 3.11 -16.35 6.39
CA ILE A 275 3.60 -15.58 7.52
C ILE A 275 4.94 -16.15 7.97
N GLY A 276 6.03 -15.41 7.77
CA GLY A 276 7.35 -15.99 7.97
C GLY A 276 8.47 -15.23 7.28
N SER A 277 9.70 -15.43 7.75
CA SER A 277 10.88 -15.20 6.93
C SER A 277 10.89 -16.21 5.78
N ARG A 278 10.63 -15.77 4.55
CA ARG A 278 11.10 -16.54 3.40
C ARG A 278 12.62 -16.59 3.49
N GLY A 279 13.18 -17.75 3.83
CA GLY A 279 14.54 -18.05 3.42
C GLY A 279 14.60 -17.85 1.91
N ILE A 280 15.36 -16.85 1.46
CA ILE A 280 15.75 -16.79 0.06
C ILE A 280 16.53 -18.10 -0.18
N GLN A 281 15.92 -19.06 -0.86
CA GLN A 281 16.66 -20.14 -1.52
C GLN A 281 17.20 -19.62 -2.84
#